data_AF-E3LGX8-F1
#
_entry.id   AF-E3LGX8-F1
#
_cell.length_a   1.000
_cell.length_b   1.000
_cell.length_c   1.000
_cell.angle_alpha   90.00
_cell.angle_beta   90.00
_cell.angle_gamma   90.00
#
_symmetry.space_group_name_H-M   'P 1'
#
loop_
_entity.id
_entity.type
_entity.pdbx_description
1 polymer ?
#
loop_
_entity_poly.entity_id
_entity_poly.type
_entity_poly.pdbx_seq_one_letter_code
_entity_poly.pdbx_strand_id
1 'polypeptide(L)'
;MSRGIEHFFDLKSISNGLLNADSNSGLDVKFNKFAPPIALSVGTFSPWNSQNTLFHKSAFHTLFLPTTVSFRTTDIWRSFILQKILHLSGLTVSFVPTNTIQFRNAHDYLKDFKNEKQVYEDSGKIIEFLNDWKCSKDINLEDCINNLSEDLVENNLWGEDDSKLIKLFLNDLKSMGRMNLEFELIDPKKYDQESIRKAEQKLNYFGDLVDWCNETGYSNLSKSFLSAKQLSEKHEESYVLQQDKNSVCSLNSSIFKPKYSIIKVLIAVNNYPWKYGVGLIQRLYQPYFAAVIFCGSWYSDEVIDVDNYTSTLNPINYIHMNPAEIHKGYFAYHCVTLVKEMRLNNVKGYFLVADDTIFNIWQRIDYSRVHHLMGPVAEQHGNNWWNGKHGIPAAKNIVLTIKNNTDPKIEKAWKQFDQGLKTYGYMKDNHTVFDEIASGKGKSISDFFYIPTSQSEYYAVLMRVFYENLFFLELAVNKFVKSVDHQVARKGRRAYLWGNRNNWDTYYSKQMVAMHPIKTSQFQKTNENRKKYCGSVLQTWSDIIFGGSQNFTVKADDDPDRTVE
;
A
#
# COMPACT_ATOMS: atom_id res chain seq x y z
N MET A 1 28.62 7.36 -26.57
CA MET A 1 28.44 8.05 -25.26
C MET A 1 27.98 7.03 -24.25
N SER A 2 28.96 6.40 -23.60
CA SER A 2 28.84 5.39 -22.56
C SER A 2 28.34 6.05 -21.26
N ARG A 3 27.12 5.72 -20.83
CA ARG A 3 26.64 6.05 -19.48
C ARG A 3 27.18 4.99 -18.53
N GLY A 4 27.88 5.44 -17.50
CA GLY A 4 28.60 4.63 -16.53
C GLY A 4 27.71 3.64 -15.81
N ILE A 5 28.22 2.43 -15.68
CA ILE A 5 27.71 1.37 -14.83
C ILE A 5 28.18 1.72 -13.40
N GLU A 6 27.28 2.22 -12.55
CA GLU A 6 27.57 2.31 -11.10
C GLU A 6 27.40 0.92 -10.49
N HIS A 7 28.49 0.14 -10.50
CA HIS A 7 28.61 -1.06 -9.68
C HIS A 7 28.76 -0.66 -8.21
N PHE A 8 27.70 -0.74 -7.41
CA PHE A 8 27.83 -0.79 -5.96
C PHE A 8 28.18 -2.21 -5.51
N PHE A 9 29.40 -2.64 -5.84
CA PHE A 9 30.09 -3.73 -5.13
C PHE A 9 31.15 -3.10 -4.24
N ASP A 10 30.77 -2.67 -3.04
CA ASP A 10 31.75 -2.20 -2.05
C ASP A 10 32.25 -3.37 -1.20
N LEU A 11 32.88 -4.36 -1.85
CA LEU A 11 33.64 -5.43 -1.18
C LEU A 11 34.83 -4.86 -0.37
N LYS A 12 35.27 -3.63 -0.69
CA LYS A 12 36.32 -2.91 0.04
C LYS A 12 35.89 -2.55 1.47
N SER A 13 34.61 -2.28 1.71
CA SER A 13 34.08 -1.96 3.04
C SER A 13 34.18 -3.13 4.02
N ILE A 14 33.81 -4.34 3.58
CA ILE A 14 33.83 -5.55 4.42
C ILE A 14 35.27 -6.02 4.67
N SER A 15 36.14 -5.97 3.64
CA SER A 15 37.55 -6.37 3.82
C SER A 15 38.32 -5.38 4.71
N ASN A 16 38.06 -4.07 4.60
CA ASN A 16 38.67 -3.07 5.48
C ASN A 16 38.17 -3.17 6.93
N GLY A 17 36.91 -3.59 7.15
CA GLY A 17 36.39 -3.81 8.50
C GLY A 17 37.09 -4.98 9.20
N LEU A 18 37.25 -6.11 8.51
CA LEU A 18 37.92 -7.31 9.05
C LEU A 18 39.42 -7.11 9.28
N LEU A 19 40.10 -6.31 8.46
CA LEU A 19 41.52 -5.99 8.62
C LEU A 19 41.82 -5.09 9.84
N ASN A 20 40.81 -4.39 10.37
CA ASN A 20 40.94 -3.45 11.49
C ASN A 20 40.22 -3.93 12.78
N ALA A 21 39.79 -5.20 12.82
CA ALA A 21 39.16 -5.77 14.01
C ALA A 21 40.22 -6.08 15.08
N ASP A 22 40.03 -5.57 16.30
CA ASP A 22 40.85 -5.93 17.45
C ASP A 22 40.65 -7.42 17.79
N SER A 23 41.75 -8.19 17.87
CA SER A 23 41.73 -9.63 18.07
C SER A 23 41.14 -10.06 19.41
N ASN A 24 41.08 -9.16 20.39
CA ASN A 24 40.56 -9.46 21.73
C ASN A 24 39.08 -9.08 21.92
N SER A 25 38.55 -8.13 21.17
CA SER A 25 37.19 -7.59 21.34
C SER A 25 36.24 -7.82 20.16
N GLY A 26 36.77 -8.24 19.00
CA GLY A 26 35.97 -8.43 17.79
C GLY A 26 35.44 -7.11 17.20
N LEU A 27 34.54 -7.21 16.21
CA LEU A 27 33.92 -6.05 15.57
C LEU A 27 32.57 -5.74 16.23
N ASP A 28 32.47 -4.79 17.16
CA ASP A 28 31.17 -4.32 17.71
C ASP A 28 30.52 -3.25 16.81
N VAL A 29 30.24 -3.62 15.56
CA VAL A 29 29.50 -2.76 14.61
C VAL A 29 28.02 -3.10 14.69
N LYS A 30 27.20 -2.12 15.08
CA LYS A 30 25.74 -2.25 15.14
C LYS A 30 25.11 -1.53 13.95
N PHE A 31 24.23 -2.24 13.24
CA PHE A 31 23.41 -1.62 12.19
C PHE A 31 22.40 -0.65 12.80
N ASN A 32 22.11 0.44 12.09
CA ASN A 32 21.12 1.42 12.50
C ASN A 32 19.71 0.80 12.48
N LYS A 33 19.07 0.69 13.65
CA LYS A 33 17.71 0.17 13.80
C LYS A 33 16.63 1.04 13.12
N PHE A 34 16.97 2.29 12.80
CA PHE A 34 16.10 3.28 12.16
C PHE A 34 16.36 3.43 10.66
N ALA A 35 17.17 2.57 10.05
CA ALA A 35 17.38 2.62 8.60
C ALA A 35 16.04 2.42 7.87
N PRO A 36 15.66 3.27 6.90
CA PRO A 36 14.46 3.02 6.13
C PRO A 36 14.62 1.74 5.30
N PRO A 37 13.57 0.92 5.13
CA PRO A 37 13.63 -0.20 4.22
C PRO A 37 14.03 0.23 2.81
N ILE A 38 14.89 -0.57 2.18
CA ILE A 38 15.36 -0.33 0.82
C ILE A 38 14.76 -1.41 -0.07
N ALA A 39 13.71 -1.06 -0.82
CA ALA A 39 13.25 -1.89 -1.92
C ALA A 39 14.11 -1.63 -3.16
N LEU A 40 14.57 -2.70 -3.80
CA LEU A 40 15.36 -2.62 -5.01
C LEU A 40 14.47 -2.31 -6.22
N SER A 41 14.94 -1.45 -7.11
CA SER A 41 14.27 -1.22 -8.40
C SER A 41 14.50 -2.41 -9.33
N VAL A 42 13.59 -2.62 -10.28
CA VAL A 42 13.78 -3.58 -11.37
C VAL A 42 15.09 -3.25 -12.11
N GLY A 43 15.93 -4.27 -12.30
CA GLY A 43 17.27 -4.12 -12.88
C GLY A 43 18.37 -3.80 -11.86
N THR A 44 18.04 -3.66 -10.58
CA THR A 44 19.01 -3.57 -9.49
C THR A 44 19.12 -4.91 -8.80
N PHE A 45 20.36 -5.35 -8.54
CA PHE A 45 20.65 -6.63 -7.91
C PHE A 45 21.48 -6.40 -6.65
N SER A 46 21.09 -7.02 -5.54
CA SER A 46 21.90 -7.11 -4.33
C SER A 46 21.95 -8.54 -3.84
N PRO A 47 23.09 -9.03 -3.34
CA PRO A 47 23.18 -10.38 -2.78
C PRO A 47 22.61 -10.45 -1.36
N TRP A 48 22.02 -11.59 -1.01
CA TRP A 48 21.54 -11.91 0.35
C TRP A 48 21.49 -13.42 0.51
N ASN A 49 21.53 -13.87 1.76
CA ASN A 49 21.46 -15.29 2.10
C ASN A 49 20.05 -15.66 2.57
N SER A 50 19.80 -16.94 2.80
CA SER A 50 18.49 -17.42 3.26
C SER A 50 18.23 -17.16 4.76
N GLN A 51 19.21 -16.67 5.52
CA GLN A 51 19.05 -16.36 6.94
C GLN A 51 18.27 -15.05 7.10
N ASN A 52 17.28 -15.05 7.99
CA ASN A 52 16.42 -13.87 8.23
C ASN A 52 15.76 -13.30 6.95
N THR A 53 15.38 -14.17 6.01
CA THR A 53 14.65 -13.78 4.80
C THR A 53 13.22 -14.28 4.85
N LEU A 54 12.26 -13.39 4.59
CA LEU A 54 10.84 -13.71 4.50
C LEU A 54 10.39 -13.74 3.04
N PHE A 55 9.79 -14.85 2.61
CA PHE A 55 9.20 -14.98 1.27
C PHE A 55 7.69 -14.84 1.34
N HIS A 56 7.13 -13.91 0.57
CA HIS A 56 5.68 -13.84 0.36
C HIS A 56 5.23 -15.03 -0.50
N LYS A 57 3.98 -15.51 -0.31
CA LYS A 57 3.43 -16.66 -1.05
C LYS A 57 3.56 -16.50 -2.57
N SER A 58 3.39 -15.28 -3.10
CA SER A 58 3.52 -14.98 -4.53
C SER A 58 4.93 -15.25 -5.09
N ALA A 59 5.96 -15.27 -4.24
CA ALA A 59 7.35 -15.53 -4.59
C ALA A 59 7.76 -17.01 -4.43
N PHE A 60 6.86 -17.93 -4.08
CA PHE A 60 7.25 -19.32 -3.79
C PHE A 60 7.88 -20.05 -4.98
N HIS A 61 7.53 -19.66 -6.21
CA HIS A 61 8.12 -20.18 -7.43
C HIS A 61 9.63 -19.89 -7.54
N THR A 62 10.18 -19.01 -6.70
CA THR A 62 11.61 -18.69 -6.66
C THR A 62 12.36 -19.34 -5.50
N LEU A 63 11.75 -20.23 -4.72
CA LEU A 63 12.38 -20.86 -3.54
C LEU A 63 13.41 -21.94 -3.90
N PHE A 64 13.51 -22.32 -5.17
CA PHE A 64 14.47 -23.31 -5.64
C PHE A 64 15.91 -22.89 -5.30
N LEU A 65 16.69 -23.83 -4.76
CA LEU A 65 18.12 -23.65 -4.49
C LEU A 65 18.92 -24.51 -5.48
N PRO A 66 19.84 -23.93 -6.25
CA PRO A 66 20.70 -24.69 -7.15
C PRO A 66 21.64 -25.60 -6.34
N THR A 67 21.79 -26.83 -6.82
CA THR A 67 22.51 -27.94 -6.17
C THR A 67 23.85 -28.24 -6.82
N THR A 68 24.07 -27.80 -8.07
CA THR A 68 25.34 -28.01 -8.78
C THR A 68 26.41 -26.97 -8.45
N VAL A 69 26.05 -25.92 -7.69
CA VAL A 69 26.97 -24.89 -7.20
C VAL A 69 27.42 -25.18 -5.77
N SER A 70 28.53 -24.56 -5.34
CA SER A 70 29.04 -24.75 -3.98
C SER A 70 27.99 -24.35 -2.91
N PHE A 71 28.01 -25.01 -1.76
CA PHE A 71 27.10 -24.72 -0.64
C PHE A 71 27.22 -23.28 -0.13
N ARG A 72 28.40 -22.65 -0.25
CA ARG A 72 28.60 -21.24 0.14
C ARG A 72 28.16 -20.25 -0.96
N THR A 73 28.00 -20.73 -2.19
CA THR A 73 27.60 -19.95 -3.36
C THR A 73 26.08 -20.00 -3.61
N THR A 74 25.41 -21.13 -3.30
CA THR A 74 24.00 -21.42 -3.65
C THR A 74 23.00 -20.33 -3.27
N ASP A 75 22.71 -20.13 -1.97
CA ASP A 75 23.01 -18.85 -1.34
C ASP A 75 22.65 -17.56 -2.10
N ILE A 76 23.77 -17.01 -2.58
CA ILE A 76 24.00 -15.75 -3.25
C ILE A 76 23.64 -15.83 -4.74
N TRP A 77 23.84 -16.98 -5.38
CA TRP A 77 23.53 -17.15 -6.80
C TRP A 77 22.03 -17.31 -7.05
N ARG A 78 21.36 -18.14 -6.24
CA ARG A 78 19.90 -18.16 -6.15
C ARG A 78 19.41 -16.74 -5.99
N SER A 79 20.07 -15.98 -5.14
CA SER A 79 19.71 -14.61 -4.86
C SER A 79 19.67 -13.74 -6.15
N PHE A 80 20.70 -13.74 -6.98
CA PHE A 80 20.64 -12.96 -8.23
C PHE A 80 19.56 -13.46 -9.19
N ILE A 81 19.46 -14.78 -9.36
CA ILE A 81 18.53 -15.42 -10.30
C ILE A 81 17.07 -15.17 -9.87
N LEU A 82 16.80 -15.30 -8.57
CA LEU A 82 15.52 -15.02 -7.94
C LEU A 82 15.07 -13.59 -8.19
N GLN A 83 15.94 -12.60 -8.00
CA GLN A 83 15.61 -11.20 -8.28
C GLN A 83 15.18 -11.02 -9.74
N LYS A 84 15.84 -11.69 -10.69
CA LYS A 84 15.42 -11.67 -12.09
C LYS A 84 14.01 -12.23 -12.28
N ILE A 85 13.71 -13.39 -11.70
CA ILE A 85 12.39 -14.03 -11.81
C ILE A 85 11.29 -13.19 -11.12
N LEU A 86 11.60 -12.61 -9.95
CA LEU A 86 10.69 -11.68 -9.28
C LEU A 86 10.39 -10.46 -10.14
N HIS A 87 11.41 -9.86 -10.76
CA HIS A 87 11.23 -8.72 -11.65
C HIS A 87 10.33 -9.05 -12.84
N LEU A 88 10.42 -10.26 -13.41
CA LEU A 88 9.51 -10.72 -14.47
C LEU A 88 8.06 -10.83 -13.97
N SER A 89 7.87 -11.15 -12.69
CA SER A 89 6.58 -11.29 -12.03
C SER A 89 6.04 -9.98 -11.44
N GLY A 90 6.72 -8.85 -11.66
CA GLY A 90 6.36 -7.55 -11.06
C GLY A 90 6.61 -7.45 -9.55
N LEU A 91 7.34 -8.40 -8.97
CA LEU A 91 7.73 -8.43 -7.57
C LEU A 91 9.15 -7.87 -7.38
N THR A 92 9.50 -7.47 -6.17
CA THR A 92 10.85 -6.99 -5.83
C THR A 92 11.28 -7.46 -4.43
N VAL A 93 12.57 -7.29 -4.14
CA VAL A 93 13.19 -7.54 -2.83
C VAL A 93 13.29 -6.24 -2.04
N SER A 94 13.05 -6.32 -0.72
CA SER A 94 13.27 -5.22 0.21
C SER A 94 14.18 -5.63 1.36
N PHE A 95 15.15 -4.78 1.69
CA PHE A 95 16.02 -4.91 2.84
C PHE A 95 15.47 -4.06 3.98
N VAL A 96 15.22 -4.67 5.13
CA VAL A 96 14.70 -4.02 6.34
C VAL A 96 15.80 -3.89 7.40
N PRO A 97 15.65 -2.99 8.40
CA PRO A 97 16.55 -2.94 9.56
C PRO A 97 16.76 -4.29 10.21
N THR A 98 17.95 -4.48 10.79
CA THR A 98 18.27 -5.71 11.51
C THR A 98 17.31 -5.94 12.68
N ASN A 99 16.54 -7.00 12.59
CA ASN A 99 15.59 -7.45 13.63
C ASN A 99 16.02 -8.76 14.31
N THR A 100 17.17 -9.33 13.92
CA THR A 100 17.71 -10.59 14.46
C THR A 100 19.14 -10.44 14.97
N ILE A 101 19.47 -11.17 16.03
CA ILE A 101 20.83 -11.34 16.53
C ILE A 101 21.31 -12.73 16.11
N GLN A 102 22.42 -12.80 15.36
CA GLN A 102 23.01 -14.07 14.94
C GLN A 102 24.06 -14.54 15.96
N PHE A 103 23.88 -15.74 16.51
CA PHE A 103 24.93 -16.46 17.23
C PHE A 103 25.60 -17.43 16.26
N ARG A 104 26.89 -17.21 15.93
CA ARG A 104 27.61 -18.05 14.98
C ARG A 104 28.34 -19.21 15.67
N ASN A 105 28.29 -20.38 15.04
CA ASN A 105 29.11 -21.53 15.40
C ASN A 105 30.53 -21.37 14.84
N ALA A 106 31.52 -21.96 15.50
CA ALA A 106 32.90 -22.00 15.02
C ALA A 106 32.98 -22.75 13.66
N HIS A 107 33.72 -22.19 12.71
CA HIS A 107 33.92 -22.76 11.36
C HIS A 107 35.33 -22.42 10.85
N ASP A 108 35.79 -23.16 9.84
CA ASP A 108 37.09 -22.96 9.19
C ASP A 108 36.98 -21.89 8.11
N TYR A 109 37.46 -20.69 8.42
CA TYR A 109 37.44 -19.53 7.54
C TYR A 109 38.20 -19.75 6.21
N LEU A 110 39.26 -20.57 6.21
CA LEU A 110 40.06 -20.82 5.01
C LEU A 110 39.32 -21.77 4.06
N LYS A 111 38.62 -22.76 4.61
CA LYS A 111 37.74 -23.65 3.83
C LYS A 111 36.56 -22.88 3.25
N ASP A 112 35.96 -21.97 4.02
CA ASP A 112 34.84 -21.16 3.58
C ASP A 112 35.24 -20.18 2.47
N PHE A 113 36.38 -19.48 2.61
CA PHE A 113 36.92 -18.63 1.56
C PHE A 113 37.13 -19.38 0.24
N LYS A 114 37.70 -20.59 0.30
CA LYS A 114 37.89 -21.43 -0.91
C LYS A 114 36.56 -21.80 -1.58
N ASN A 115 35.52 -22.07 -0.79
CA ASN A 115 34.20 -22.42 -1.30
C ASN A 115 33.43 -21.19 -1.85
N GLU A 116 33.76 -19.98 -1.40
CA GLU A 116 33.18 -18.71 -1.88
C GLU A 116 33.90 -18.13 -3.10
N LYS A 117 35.04 -18.70 -3.51
CA LYS A 117 35.86 -18.19 -4.63
C LYS A 117 35.04 -17.85 -5.88
N GLN A 118 34.12 -18.74 -6.24
CA GLN A 118 33.24 -18.59 -7.40
C GLN A 118 32.31 -17.35 -7.29
N VAL A 119 31.88 -16.98 -6.07
CA VAL A 119 31.10 -15.76 -5.83
C VAL A 119 31.92 -14.53 -6.20
N TYR A 120 33.18 -14.47 -5.79
CA TYR A 120 34.03 -13.31 -6.04
C TYR A 120 34.42 -13.16 -7.53
N GLU A 121 34.63 -14.28 -8.22
CA GLU A 121 35.11 -14.28 -9.62
C GLU A 121 33.97 -14.10 -10.64
N ASP A 122 32.78 -14.62 -10.36
CA ASP A 122 31.71 -14.74 -11.37
C ASP A 122 30.45 -13.90 -11.07
N SER A 123 30.36 -13.21 -9.92
CA SER A 123 29.20 -12.33 -9.62
C SER A 123 28.98 -11.23 -10.66
N GLY A 124 30.03 -10.72 -11.29
CA GLY A 124 29.90 -9.75 -12.38
C GLY A 124 29.21 -10.36 -13.61
N LYS A 125 29.66 -11.56 -14.01
CA LYS A 125 29.15 -12.27 -15.19
C LYS A 125 27.68 -12.65 -15.04
N ILE A 126 27.29 -13.17 -13.88
CA ILE A 126 25.88 -13.55 -13.64
C ILE A 126 24.96 -12.33 -13.65
N ILE A 127 25.39 -11.19 -13.10
CA ILE A 127 24.58 -9.96 -13.11
C ILE A 127 24.44 -9.39 -14.52
N GLU A 128 25.53 -9.35 -15.28
CA GLU A 128 25.51 -8.91 -16.69
C GLU A 128 24.57 -9.78 -17.52
N PHE A 129 24.71 -11.10 -17.43
CA PHE A 129 23.82 -12.07 -18.06
C PHE A 129 22.35 -11.83 -17.67
N LEU A 130 22.05 -11.77 -16.36
CA LEU A 130 20.67 -11.60 -15.89
C LEU A 130 20.08 -10.24 -16.25
N ASN A 131 20.89 -9.20 -16.33
CA ASN A 131 20.43 -7.87 -16.75
C ASN A 131 20.00 -7.87 -18.22
N ASP A 132 20.79 -8.51 -19.09
CA ASP A 132 20.57 -8.54 -20.53
C ASP A 132 19.54 -9.60 -20.97
N TRP A 133 19.38 -10.67 -20.19
CA TRP A 133 18.42 -11.73 -20.44
C TRP A 133 16.98 -11.21 -20.49
N LYS A 134 16.19 -11.66 -21.45
CA LYS A 134 14.78 -11.25 -21.62
C LYS A 134 13.92 -12.46 -21.91
N CYS A 135 12.76 -12.53 -21.26
CA CYS A 135 11.75 -13.49 -21.66
C CYS A 135 11.00 -12.99 -22.91
N SER A 136 10.73 -13.89 -23.84
CA SER A 136 9.88 -13.64 -25.01
C SER A 136 8.44 -13.32 -24.56
N LYS A 137 7.82 -12.32 -25.21
CA LYS A 137 6.53 -11.75 -24.77
C LYS A 137 5.32 -12.70 -24.88
N ASP A 138 5.44 -13.78 -25.64
CA ASP A 138 4.35 -14.71 -25.94
C ASP A 138 4.36 -15.97 -25.04
N ILE A 139 5.17 -15.95 -23.98
CA ILE A 139 5.48 -17.11 -23.15
C ILE A 139 5.05 -16.85 -21.69
N ASN A 140 4.50 -17.86 -21.01
CA ASN A 140 4.09 -17.74 -19.60
C ASN A 140 5.32 -17.73 -18.66
N LEU A 141 5.14 -17.32 -17.39
CA LEU A 141 6.25 -17.17 -16.44
C LEU A 141 7.05 -18.47 -16.22
N GLU A 142 6.38 -19.62 -16.18
CA GLU A 142 7.05 -20.90 -15.97
C GLU A 142 7.99 -21.24 -17.12
N ASP A 143 7.52 -21.08 -18.35
CA ASP A 143 8.33 -21.26 -19.54
C ASP A 143 9.48 -20.24 -19.57
N CYS A 144 9.28 -19.00 -19.09
CA CYS A 144 10.37 -18.06 -18.88
C CYS A 144 11.43 -18.58 -17.88
N ILE A 145 11.00 -19.20 -16.77
CA ILE A 145 11.90 -19.76 -15.76
C ILE A 145 12.65 -20.97 -16.34
N ASN A 146 11.96 -21.82 -17.12
CA ASN A 146 12.56 -22.97 -17.78
C ASN A 146 13.62 -22.53 -18.80
N ASN A 147 13.31 -21.57 -19.68
CA ASN A 147 14.27 -21.03 -20.64
C ASN A 147 15.45 -20.36 -19.93
N LEU A 148 15.20 -19.57 -18.87
CA LEU A 148 16.27 -18.98 -18.07
C LEU A 148 17.17 -20.06 -17.48
N SER A 149 16.61 -21.18 -17.02
CA SER A 149 17.39 -22.29 -16.47
C SER A 149 18.27 -22.97 -17.52
N GLU A 150 17.79 -23.10 -18.76
CA GLU A 150 18.54 -23.67 -19.87
C GLU A 150 19.68 -22.74 -20.28
N ASP A 151 19.40 -21.44 -20.43
CA ASP A 151 20.40 -20.43 -20.76
C ASP A 151 21.46 -20.29 -19.66
N LEU A 152 21.09 -20.44 -18.39
CA LEU A 152 22.04 -20.48 -17.27
C LEU A 152 23.00 -21.68 -17.37
N VAL A 153 22.53 -22.83 -17.87
CA VAL A 153 23.37 -24.01 -18.12
C VAL A 153 24.30 -23.77 -19.31
N GLU A 154 23.79 -23.21 -20.41
CA GLU A 154 24.61 -22.88 -21.60
C GLU A 154 25.74 -21.91 -21.27
N ASN A 155 25.51 -20.98 -20.34
CA ASN A 155 26.49 -20.01 -19.88
C ASN A 155 27.42 -20.55 -18.77
N ASN A 156 27.35 -21.85 -18.45
CA ASN A 156 28.11 -22.51 -17.37
C ASN A 156 27.89 -21.88 -15.97
N LEU A 157 26.73 -21.25 -15.77
CA LEU A 157 26.32 -20.70 -14.48
C LEU A 157 25.54 -21.73 -13.67
N TRP A 158 24.86 -22.69 -14.30
CA TRP A 158 24.29 -23.87 -13.65
C TRP A 158 24.76 -25.16 -14.33
N GLY A 159 24.70 -26.29 -13.63
CA GLY A 159 24.83 -27.61 -14.22
C GLY A 159 23.47 -28.14 -14.72
N GLU A 160 23.51 -29.13 -15.63
CA GLU A 160 22.30 -29.69 -16.25
C GLU A 160 21.25 -30.18 -15.24
N ASP A 161 21.71 -30.72 -14.09
CA ASP A 161 20.82 -31.24 -13.05
C ASP A 161 19.97 -30.15 -12.42
N ASP A 162 20.46 -28.90 -12.32
CA ASP A 162 19.67 -27.79 -11.78
C ASP A 162 18.53 -27.37 -12.72
N SER A 163 18.75 -27.41 -14.05
CA SER A 163 17.68 -27.17 -15.03
C SER A 163 16.63 -28.28 -15.00
N LYS A 164 17.03 -29.54 -14.76
CA LYS A 164 16.08 -30.65 -14.57
C LYS A 164 15.29 -30.49 -13.26
N LEU A 165 15.97 -30.15 -12.17
CA LEU A 165 15.37 -30.03 -10.85
C LEU A 165 14.40 -28.85 -10.75
N ILE A 166 14.69 -27.70 -11.37
CA ILE A 166 13.75 -26.55 -11.34
C ILE A 166 12.45 -26.87 -12.07
N LYS A 167 12.52 -27.62 -13.19
CA LYS A 167 11.32 -28.11 -13.90
C LYS A 167 10.46 -29.01 -13.00
N LEU A 168 11.10 -29.94 -12.29
CA LEU A 168 10.41 -30.81 -11.32
C LEU A 168 9.81 -29.99 -10.15
N PHE A 169 10.57 -29.03 -9.62
CA PHE A 169 10.11 -28.15 -8.54
C PHE A 169 8.88 -27.32 -8.95
N LEU A 170 8.86 -26.76 -10.16
CA LEU A 170 7.70 -26.02 -10.67
C LEU A 170 6.48 -26.92 -10.85
N ASN A 171 6.68 -28.17 -11.31
CA ASN A 171 5.61 -29.17 -11.40
C ASN A 171 5.05 -29.57 -10.03
N ASP A 172 5.90 -29.74 -9.03
CA ASP A 172 5.49 -30.02 -7.65
C ASP A 172 4.71 -28.84 -7.04
N LEU A 173 5.16 -27.60 -7.29
CA LEU A 173 4.43 -26.41 -6.85
C LEU A 173 3.02 -26.30 -7.46
N LYS A 174 2.88 -26.70 -8.73
CA LYS A 174 1.57 -26.78 -9.40
C LYS A 174 0.68 -27.86 -8.82
N SER A 175 1.20 -29.06 -8.59
CA SER A 175 0.43 -30.20 -8.08
C SER A 175 -0.13 -29.94 -6.67
N MET A 176 0.56 -29.11 -5.89
CA MET A 176 0.08 -28.63 -4.58
C MET A 176 -1.03 -27.56 -4.66
N GLY A 177 -1.50 -27.16 -5.85
CA GLY A 177 -2.58 -26.18 -6.04
C GLY A 177 -2.21 -24.76 -5.57
N ARG A 178 -0.92 -24.44 -5.45
CA ARG A 178 -0.43 -23.18 -4.85
C ARG A 178 -0.12 -22.07 -5.86
N MET A 179 -0.31 -22.31 -7.16
CA MET A 179 0.05 -21.36 -8.21
C MET A 179 -1.16 -20.95 -9.06
N ASN A 180 -1.77 -19.80 -8.70
CA ASN A 180 -2.53 -18.96 -9.63
C ASN A 180 -1.78 -17.62 -9.67
N LEU A 181 -0.99 -17.41 -10.73
CA LEU A 181 -0.21 -16.19 -10.94
C LEU A 181 -1.09 -15.18 -11.69
N GLU A 182 -1.92 -14.43 -10.98
CA GLU A 182 -2.61 -13.26 -11.56
C GLU A 182 -1.68 -12.04 -11.57
N PHE A 183 -0.64 -12.07 -12.40
CA PHE A 183 0.09 -10.87 -12.78
C PHE A 183 0.37 -10.93 -14.27
N GLU A 184 -0.67 -10.74 -15.08
CA GLU A 184 -0.46 -10.44 -16.49
C GLU A 184 0.15 -9.02 -16.60
N LEU A 185 1.36 -8.95 -17.15
CA LEU A 185 1.88 -7.73 -17.74
C LEU A 185 0.89 -7.28 -18.82
N ILE A 186 0.23 -6.14 -18.60
CA ILE A 186 -0.82 -5.64 -19.49
C ILE A 186 -0.18 -5.25 -20.83
N ASP A 187 -0.43 -6.05 -21.87
CA ASP A 187 -0.28 -5.65 -23.25
C ASP A 187 -1.29 -4.52 -23.55
N PRO A 188 -0.87 -3.35 -24.05
CA PRO A 188 -1.77 -2.30 -24.53
C PRO A 188 -2.84 -2.79 -25.52
N LYS A 189 -2.60 -3.89 -26.25
CA LYS A 189 -3.58 -4.52 -27.14
C LYS A 189 -4.68 -5.33 -26.43
N LYS A 190 -4.55 -5.60 -25.12
CA LYS A 190 -5.55 -6.31 -24.28
C LYS A 190 -6.33 -5.38 -23.33
N TYR A 191 -6.20 -4.06 -23.48
CA TYR A 191 -6.83 -3.08 -22.58
C TYR A 191 -8.36 -3.25 -22.47
N ASP A 192 -9.02 -3.44 -23.61
CA ASP A 192 -10.47 -3.65 -23.65
C ASP A 192 -10.87 -4.91 -22.88
N GLN A 193 -10.06 -5.97 -22.96
CA GLN A 193 -10.28 -7.22 -22.22
C GLN A 193 -10.14 -7.03 -20.71
N GLU A 194 -9.16 -6.25 -20.24
CA GLU A 194 -8.99 -5.97 -18.80
C GLU A 194 -10.11 -5.06 -18.25
N SER A 195 -10.59 -4.10 -19.04
CA SER A 195 -11.73 -3.24 -18.66
C SER A 195 -13.01 -4.06 -18.46
N ILE A 196 -13.25 -5.02 -19.37
CA ILE A 196 -14.38 -5.95 -19.32
C ILE A 196 -14.20 -6.91 -18.14
N ARG A 197 -13.01 -7.47 -17.92
CA ARG A 197 -12.72 -8.34 -16.76
C ARG A 197 -13.00 -7.64 -15.43
N LYS A 198 -12.60 -6.37 -15.29
CA LYS A 198 -12.93 -5.55 -14.10
C LYS A 198 -14.43 -5.28 -13.98
N ALA A 199 -15.13 -5.07 -15.09
CA ALA A 199 -16.59 -4.93 -15.08
C ALA A 199 -17.29 -6.24 -14.65
N GLU A 200 -16.82 -7.41 -15.10
CA GLU A 200 -17.29 -8.71 -14.62
C GLU A 200 -17.05 -8.87 -13.12
N GLN A 201 -15.87 -8.49 -12.62
CA GLN A 201 -15.57 -8.52 -11.19
C GLN A 201 -16.53 -7.63 -10.38
N LYS A 202 -16.81 -6.40 -10.86
CA LYS A 202 -17.80 -5.48 -10.24
C LYS A 202 -19.18 -6.13 -10.15
N LEU A 203 -19.64 -6.76 -11.23
CA LEU A 203 -20.92 -7.44 -11.31
C LEU A 203 -21.00 -8.63 -10.35
N ASN A 204 -19.97 -9.47 -10.33
CA ASN A 204 -19.92 -10.64 -9.45
C ASN A 204 -19.91 -10.23 -7.97
N TYR A 205 -19.04 -9.29 -7.60
CA TYR A 205 -18.92 -8.85 -6.21
C TYR A 205 -20.17 -8.15 -5.71
N PHE A 206 -20.81 -7.33 -6.56
CA PHE A 206 -22.07 -6.71 -6.19
C PHE A 206 -23.22 -7.72 -6.20
N GLY A 207 -23.20 -8.71 -7.10
CA GLY A 207 -24.14 -9.83 -7.13
C GLY A 207 -24.16 -10.64 -5.83
N ASP A 208 -23.00 -10.89 -5.23
CA ASP A 208 -22.88 -11.48 -3.89
C ASP A 208 -23.60 -10.62 -2.85
N LEU A 209 -23.43 -9.29 -2.91
CA LEU A 209 -24.10 -8.37 -1.98
C LEU A 209 -25.62 -8.31 -2.20
N VAL A 210 -26.11 -8.53 -3.42
CA VAL A 210 -27.55 -8.65 -3.69
C VAL A 210 -28.12 -9.91 -3.03
N ASP A 211 -27.45 -11.06 -3.15
CA ASP A 211 -27.88 -12.28 -2.46
C ASP A 211 -27.83 -12.11 -0.95
N TRP A 212 -26.76 -11.50 -0.45
CA TRP A 212 -26.65 -11.11 0.94
C TRP A 212 -27.81 -10.21 1.38
N CYS A 213 -28.30 -9.30 0.55
CA CYS A 213 -29.49 -8.52 0.91
C CYS A 213 -30.79 -9.32 0.89
N ASN A 214 -30.92 -10.25 -0.04
CA ASN A 214 -32.10 -11.10 -0.16
C ASN A 214 -32.36 -11.95 1.09
N GLU A 215 -31.31 -12.39 1.80
CA GLU A 215 -31.47 -13.14 3.07
C GLU A 215 -32.21 -12.34 4.15
N THR A 216 -32.20 -11.00 4.09
CA THR A 216 -32.94 -10.14 5.02
C THR A 216 -34.40 -9.89 4.62
N GLY A 217 -34.83 -10.44 3.48
CA GLY A 217 -36.11 -10.12 2.83
C GLY A 217 -36.11 -8.76 2.11
N TYR A 218 -34.94 -8.16 1.85
CA TYR A 218 -34.82 -6.96 1.01
C TYR A 218 -34.56 -7.36 -0.46
N SER A 219 -35.61 -7.42 -1.26
CA SER A 219 -35.56 -7.89 -2.66
C SER A 219 -35.59 -6.78 -3.71
N ASN A 220 -35.45 -5.51 -3.32
CA ASN A 220 -35.47 -4.40 -4.27
C ASN A 220 -34.18 -4.28 -5.10
N LEU A 221 -33.08 -4.90 -4.64
CA LEU A 221 -31.85 -4.97 -5.41
C LEU A 221 -32.02 -5.97 -6.57
N SER A 222 -31.97 -5.46 -7.79
CA SER A 222 -32.03 -6.30 -8.99
C SER A 222 -30.67 -6.96 -9.26
N LYS A 223 -30.70 -8.25 -9.60
CA LYS A 223 -29.57 -8.95 -10.24
C LYS A 223 -29.56 -8.80 -11.76
N SER A 224 -30.56 -8.16 -12.34
CA SER A 224 -30.58 -7.85 -13.77
C SER A 224 -29.68 -6.64 -14.04
N PHE A 225 -28.38 -6.91 -14.12
CA PHE A 225 -27.38 -5.92 -14.48
C PHE A 225 -27.21 -5.82 -16.00
N LEU A 226 -26.60 -4.72 -16.45
CA LEU A 226 -26.05 -4.63 -17.80
C LEU A 226 -24.97 -5.70 -18.02
N SER A 227 -24.71 -6.07 -19.28
CA SER A 227 -23.55 -6.90 -19.60
C SER A 227 -22.25 -6.22 -19.18
N ALA A 228 -21.21 -6.99 -18.86
CA ALA A 228 -19.92 -6.45 -18.46
C ALA A 228 -19.34 -5.45 -19.47
N LYS A 229 -19.54 -5.72 -20.77
CA LYS A 229 -19.15 -4.80 -21.85
C LYS A 229 -19.87 -3.46 -21.76
N GLN A 230 -21.21 -3.48 -21.66
CA GLN A 230 -22.02 -2.25 -21.53
C GLN A 230 -21.70 -1.50 -20.22
N LEU A 231 -21.46 -2.22 -19.12
CA LEU A 231 -21.07 -1.62 -17.85
C LEU A 231 -19.69 -0.96 -17.97
N SER A 232 -18.74 -1.62 -18.64
CA SER A 232 -17.42 -1.06 -18.91
C SER A 232 -17.57 0.25 -19.69
N GLU A 233 -18.24 0.24 -20.85
CA GLU A 233 -18.49 1.42 -21.69
C GLU A 233 -19.13 2.57 -20.88
N LYS A 234 -20.16 2.30 -20.08
CA LYS A 234 -20.78 3.33 -19.22
C LYS A 234 -19.87 3.87 -18.13
N HIS A 235 -18.98 3.06 -17.58
CA HIS A 235 -17.99 3.51 -16.61
C HIS A 235 -16.86 4.29 -17.29
N GLU A 236 -16.54 3.96 -18.54
CA GLU A 236 -15.60 4.70 -19.37
C GLU A 236 -16.09 6.10 -19.74
N GLU A 237 -17.39 6.39 -19.69
CA GLU A 237 -17.98 7.72 -19.91
C GLU A 237 -18.10 8.56 -18.63
N SER A 238 -17.96 7.96 -17.45
CA SER A 238 -18.10 8.63 -16.15
C SER A 238 -16.81 9.33 -15.73
N TYR A 239 -16.83 10.63 -15.49
CA TYR A 239 -15.62 11.39 -15.10
C TYR A 239 -14.90 10.81 -13.87
N VAL A 240 -15.65 10.43 -12.84
CA VAL A 240 -15.07 9.98 -11.55
C VAL A 240 -14.49 8.58 -11.67
N LEU A 241 -15.12 7.71 -12.48
CA LEU A 241 -14.65 6.36 -12.78
C LEU A 241 -13.60 6.34 -13.92
N GLN A 242 -13.56 7.40 -14.75
CA GLN A 242 -12.53 7.67 -15.77
C GLN A 242 -11.21 8.13 -15.17
N GLN A 243 -11.21 8.84 -14.03
CA GLN A 243 -9.96 9.34 -13.43
C GLN A 243 -9.01 8.23 -12.92
N ASP A 244 -9.44 6.96 -12.96
CA ASP A 244 -8.57 5.77 -12.88
C ASP A 244 -7.78 5.49 -14.18
N LYS A 245 -8.04 6.25 -15.26
CA LYS A 245 -7.51 6.06 -16.62
C LYS A 245 -6.66 7.23 -17.14
N ASN A 246 -6.03 8.10 -16.33
CA ASN A 246 -5.21 9.18 -16.91
C ASN A 246 -3.89 8.66 -17.53
N SER A 247 -4.02 7.87 -18.59
CA SER A 247 -3.06 7.53 -19.63
C SER A 247 -3.70 6.68 -20.76
N VAL A 248 -4.63 7.19 -21.60
CA VAL A 248 -4.84 6.60 -22.96
C VAL A 248 -5.00 7.67 -24.06
N CYS A 249 -4.29 7.45 -25.17
CA CYS A 249 -4.12 8.30 -26.36
C CYS A 249 -5.40 8.55 -27.15
N SER A 250 -5.49 9.75 -27.75
CA SER A 250 -6.26 9.96 -28.98
C SER A 250 -5.41 9.47 -30.15
N LEU A 251 -6.03 8.80 -31.12
CA LEU A 251 -5.40 8.04 -32.19
C LEU A 251 -4.81 8.89 -33.33
N ASN A 252 -4.56 10.19 -33.14
CA ASN A 252 -4.14 11.10 -34.21
C ASN A 252 -2.89 11.95 -33.87
N SER A 253 -1.82 11.34 -33.35
CA SER A 253 -0.52 12.04 -33.30
C SER A 253 0.64 11.06 -33.34
N SER A 254 1.54 11.29 -34.30
CA SER A 254 2.73 10.51 -34.67
C SER A 254 3.87 10.54 -33.64
N ILE A 255 3.57 10.55 -32.33
CA ILE A 255 4.57 10.55 -31.26
C ILE A 255 4.23 9.47 -30.24
N PHE A 256 4.93 8.34 -30.32
CA PHE A 256 4.91 7.29 -29.29
C PHE A 256 5.49 7.84 -27.98
N LYS A 257 4.65 7.99 -26.94
CA LYS A 257 5.07 8.10 -25.54
C LYS A 257 4.36 7.02 -24.71
N PRO A 258 5.04 6.30 -23.80
CA PRO A 258 4.39 5.29 -22.96
C PRO A 258 3.44 5.98 -21.98
N LYS A 259 2.17 5.61 -22.03
CA LYS A 259 1.08 6.15 -21.20
C LYS A 259 0.78 5.09 -20.12
N TYR A 260 1.22 5.33 -18.88
CA TYR A 260 1.08 4.39 -17.76
C TYR A 260 -0.23 4.59 -17.00
N SER A 261 -0.99 3.51 -16.81
CA SER A 261 -2.19 3.47 -15.97
C SER A 261 -1.90 4.01 -14.57
N ILE A 262 -2.61 5.06 -14.16
CA ILE A 262 -2.38 5.74 -12.88
C ILE A 262 -3.26 5.07 -11.81
N ILE A 263 -2.62 4.51 -10.79
CA ILE A 263 -3.23 3.63 -9.79
C ILE A 263 -3.69 4.42 -8.55
N LYS A 264 -4.94 4.23 -8.09
CA LYS A 264 -5.38 4.65 -6.75
C LYS A 264 -5.27 3.48 -5.77
N VAL A 265 -4.81 3.75 -4.54
CA VAL A 265 -4.71 2.77 -3.45
C VAL A 265 -5.65 3.15 -2.33
N LEU A 266 -6.47 2.21 -1.87
CA LEU A 266 -7.33 2.36 -0.69
C LEU A 266 -6.72 1.62 0.49
N ILE A 267 -6.58 2.30 1.62
CA ILE A 267 -6.04 1.76 2.87
C ILE A 267 -7.19 1.73 3.87
N ALA A 268 -7.71 0.54 4.17
CA ALA A 268 -8.75 0.35 5.17
C ALA A 268 -8.10 0.08 6.53
N VAL A 269 -8.41 0.89 7.55
CA VAL A 269 -7.80 0.80 8.89
C VAL A 269 -8.82 0.43 9.95
N ASN A 270 -8.39 -0.22 11.03
CA ASN A 270 -9.27 -0.54 12.17
C ASN A 270 -8.80 0.05 13.49
N ASN A 271 -9.76 0.22 14.39
CA ASN A 271 -9.47 0.55 15.78
C ASN A 271 -9.12 -0.71 16.60
N TYR A 272 -9.74 -1.85 16.29
CA TYR A 272 -9.62 -3.11 17.03
C TYR A 272 -9.53 -4.29 16.07
N PRO A 273 -8.91 -5.42 16.47
CA PRO A 273 -8.74 -6.59 15.61
C PRO A 273 -9.99 -6.92 14.78
N TRP A 274 -9.82 -7.02 13.46
CA TRP A 274 -10.93 -7.36 12.57
C TRP A 274 -11.45 -8.76 12.89
N LYS A 275 -12.75 -8.84 13.16
CA LYS A 275 -13.48 -10.11 13.34
C LYS A 275 -14.48 -10.37 12.22
N TYR A 276 -14.94 -9.31 11.56
CA TYR A 276 -15.95 -9.36 10.50
C TYR A 276 -15.82 -8.12 9.60
N GLY A 277 -16.39 -8.18 8.40
CA GLY A 277 -16.57 -7.02 7.51
C GLY A 277 -15.50 -6.85 6.42
N VAL A 278 -14.40 -7.61 6.49
CA VAL A 278 -13.32 -7.54 5.49
C VAL A 278 -13.83 -7.88 4.09
N GLY A 279 -14.54 -9.00 3.93
CA GLY A 279 -15.12 -9.39 2.64
C GLY A 279 -16.19 -8.43 2.11
N LEU A 280 -16.90 -7.72 3.00
CA LEU A 280 -17.84 -6.65 2.61
C LEU A 280 -17.08 -5.44 2.04
N ILE A 281 -16.00 -5.01 2.70
CA ILE A 281 -15.13 -3.91 2.22
C ILE A 281 -14.47 -4.30 0.88
N GLN A 282 -14.01 -5.55 0.73
CA GLN A 282 -13.43 -6.04 -0.53
C GLN A 282 -14.44 -5.98 -1.68
N ARG A 283 -15.66 -6.49 -1.47
CA ARG A 283 -16.70 -6.50 -2.51
C ARG A 283 -17.14 -5.10 -2.92
N LEU A 284 -17.16 -4.18 -1.97
CA LEU A 284 -17.41 -2.78 -2.26
C LEU A 284 -16.24 -2.22 -3.07
N TYR A 285 -15.03 -2.15 -2.50
CA TYR A 285 -14.01 -1.26 -3.05
C TYR A 285 -13.01 -1.92 -4.00
N GLN A 286 -12.68 -3.19 -3.81
CA GLN A 286 -11.57 -3.85 -4.53
C GLN A 286 -11.65 -3.74 -6.06
N PRO A 287 -12.83 -3.82 -6.72
CA PRO A 287 -12.93 -3.66 -8.17
C PRO A 287 -12.69 -2.23 -8.70
N TYR A 288 -12.60 -1.23 -7.82
CA TYR A 288 -12.49 0.20 -8.17
C TYR A 288 -11.12 0.80 -7.83
N PHE A 289 -10.32 0.14 -7.01
CA PHE A 289 -8.95 0.55 -6.69
C PHE A 289 -7.97 -0.45 -7.30
N ALA A 290 -6.74 -0.05 -7.61
CA ALA A 290 -5.78 -1.06 -8.05
C ALA A 290 -5.30 -1.93 -6.89
N ALA A 291 -5.35 -1.41 -5.67
CA ALA A 291 -5.14 -2.18 -4.46
C ALA A 291 -6.02 -1.64 -3.33
N VAL A 292 -6.67 -2.56 -2.62
CA VAL A 292 -7.23 -2.32 -1.28
C VAL A 292 -6.29 -3.03 -0.30
N ILE A 293 -5.71 -2.28 0.63
CA ILE A 293 -4.78 -2.76 1.64
C ILE A 293 -5.44 -2.58 3.00
N PHE A 294 -5.62 -3.66 3.74
CA PHE A 294 -6.09 -3.62 5.12
C PHE A 294 -4.90 -3.36 6.03
N CYS A 295 -4.96 -2.37 6.91
CA CYS A 295 -3.86 -2.05 7.81
C CYS A 295 -4.30 -1.90 9.25
N GLY A 296 -3.69 -2.69 10.11
CA GLY A 296 -3.96 -2.69 11.54
C GLY A 296 -3.96 -4.10 12.13
N SER A 297 -4.62 -4.29 13.27
CA SER A 297 -4.58 -5.59 13.94
C SER A 297 -5.46 -6.60 13.20
N TRP A 298 -4.87 -7.69 12.73
CA TRP A 298 -5.58 -8.74 12.02
C TRP A 298 -4.97 -10.09 12.34
N TYR A 299 -5.84 -11.03 12.72
CA TYR A 299 -5.51 -12.41 13.05
C TYR A 299 -6.46 -13.29 12.25
N SER A 300 -5.95 -13.96 11.21
CA SER A 300 -6.77 -14.68 10.24
C SER A 300 -7.62 -15.78 10.87
N ASP A 301 -7.12 -16.37 11.94
CA ASP A 301 -7.74 -17.39 12.78
C ASP A 301 -8.88 -16.85 13.67
N GLU A 302 -8.94 -15.53 13.88
CA GLU A 302 -10.04 -14.87 14.60
C GLU A 302 -11.13 -14.29 13.68
N VAL A 303 -10.92 -14.33 12.35
CA VAL A 303 -11.91 -13.86 11.38
C VAL A 303 -13.08 -14.83 11.32
N ILE A 304 -14.28 -14.29 11.46
CA ILE A 304 -15.52 -15.08 11.44
C ILE A 304 -16.10 -15.03 10.04
N ASP A 305 -15.97 -16.12 9.29
CA ASP A 305 -16.73 -16.35 8.07
C ASP A 305 -18.13 -16.86 8.44
N VAL A 306 -19.12 -15.97 8.28
CA VAL A 306 -20.53 -16.24 8.66
C VAL A 306 -21.41 -16.64 7.47
N ASP A 307 -21.03 -16.24 6.26
CA ASP A 307 -21.80 -16.47 5.04
C ASP A 307 -20.87 -16.44 3.81
N ASN A 308 -21.30 -17.05 2.72
CA ASN A 308 -20.50 -17.13 1.49
C ASN A 308 -20.38 -15.77 0.76
N TYR A 309 -21.14 -14.76 1.17
CA TYR A 309 -21.27 -13.48 0.47
C TYR A 309 -20.40 -12.38 1.06
N THR A 310 -19.93 -12.54 2.30
CA THR A 310 -19.11 -11.57 3.03
C THR A 310 -17.87 -12.21 3.67
N SER A 311 -17.64 -13.50 3.43
CA SER A 311 -16.35 -14.15 3.68
C SER A 311 -15.19 -13.39 3.02
N THR A 312 -14.04 -13.45 3.67
CA THR A 312 -12.82 -12.80 3.20
C THR A 312 -12.37 -13.40 1.87
N LEU A 313 -12.16 -12.55 0.86
CA LEU A 313 -11.66 -12.95 -0.44
C LEU A 313 -10.13 -13.07 -0.39
N ASN A 314 -9.61 -14.17 -0.93
CA ASN A 314 -8.19 -14.46 -0.96
C ASN A 314 -7.64 -14.34 -2.41
N PRO A 315 -6.42 -13.80 -2.61
CA PRO A 315 -5.52 -13.27 -1.57
C PRO A 315 -5.97 -11.90 -1.02
N ILE A 316 -5.64 -11.65 0.24
CA ILE A 316 -5.83 -10.36 0.92
C ILE A 316 -4.51 -9.59 1.00
N ASN A 317 -4.53 -8.31 0.67
CA ASN A 317 -3.40 -7.41 0.94
C ASN A 317 -3.56 -6.83 2.34
N TYR A 318 -2.61 -7.10 3.23
CA TYR A 318 -2.68 -6.57 4.58
C TYR A 318 -1.31 -6.14 5.12
N ILE A 319 -1.33 -5.16 6.01
CA ILE A 319 -0.21 -4.73 6.85
C ILE A 319 -0.65 -4.93 8.29
N HIS A 320 -0.04 -5.91 8.96
CA HIS A 320 -0.35 -6.17 10.36
C HIS A 320 0.35 -5.13 11.25
N MET A 321 -0.45 -4.43 12.05
CA MET A 321 0.03 -3.66 13.21
C MET A 321 -0.59 -4.26 14.46
N ASN A 322 0.24 -4.66 15.42
CA ASN A 322 -0.27 -5.25 16.65
C ASN A 322 -1.04 -4.20 17.49
N PRO A 323 -1.85 -4.62 18.48
CA PRO A 323 -2.66 -3.70 19.27
C PRO A 323 -1.89 -2.60 20.02
N ALA A 324 -0.60 -2.82 20.31
CA ALA A 324 0.25 -1.80 20.93
C ALA A 324 0.72 -0.75 19.92
N GLU A 325 0.99 -1.16 18.68
CA GLU A 325 1.41 -0.28 17.57
C GLU A 325 0.26 0.61 17.09
N ILE A 326 -0.93 0.06 16.85
CA ILE A 326 -2.07 0.84 16.35
C ILE A 326 -2.84 1.59 17.46
N HIS A 327 -2.73 1.10 18.71
CA HIS A 327 -3.33 1.64 19.92
C HIS A 327 -4.78 2.13 19.78
N LYS A 328 -5.75 1.20 19.69
CA LYS A 328 -7.18 1.54 19.55
C LYS A 328 -7.46 2.48 18.36
N GLY A 329 -6.66 2.41 17.30
CA GLY A 329 -6.73 3.27 16.13
C GLY A 329 -6.09 4.65 16.26
N TYR A 330 -5.53 5.01 17.43
CA TYR A 330 -4.96 6.33 17.68
C TYR A 330 -3.81 6.66 16.73
N PHE A 331 -3.18 5.64 16.15
CA PHE A 331 -2.04 5.75 15.27
C PHE A 331 -2.31 5.19 13.86
N ALA A 332 -3.57 5.01 13.49
CA ALA A 332 -3.93 4.43 12.20
C ALA A 332 -3.43 5.26 10.99
N TYR A 333 -3.14 6.55 11.15
CA TYR A 333 -2.52 7.36 10.09
C TYR A 333 -1.12 6.87 9.67
N HIS A 334 -0.44 6.11 10.53
CA HIS A 334 0.84 5.47 10.23
C HIS A 334 0.71 4.39 9.15
N CYS A 335 -0.49 3.82 8.95
CA CYS A 335 -0.74 2.89 7.84
C CYS A 335 -0.41 3.49 6.46
N VAL A 336 -0.68 4.78 6.26
CA VAL A 336 -0.33 5.46 5.00
C VAL A 336 1.19 5.55 4.82
N THR A 337 1.95 5.72 5.92
CA THR A 337 3.42 5.76 5.84
C THR A 337 3.98 4.38 5.51
N LEU A 338 3.44 3.31 6.11
CA LEU A 338 3.83 1.94 5.83
C LEU A 338 3.53 1.53 4.38
N VAL A 339 2.36 1.89 3.85
CA VAL A 339 2.02 1.63 2.43
C VAL A 339 2.93 2.41 1.48
N LYS A 340 3.27 3.67 1.81
CA LYS A 340 4.22 4.45 1.02
C LYS A 340 5.61 3.80 0.98
N GLU A 341 6.03 3.13 2.05
CA GLU A 341 7.30 2.40 2.12
C GLU A 341 7.33 1.14 1.24
N MET A 342 6.18 0.62 0.83
CA MET A 342 6.10 -0.46 -0.17
C MET A 342 6.53 -0.03 -1.58
N ARG A 343 6.70 1.29 -1.82
CA ARG A 343 7.15 1.88 -3.10
C ARG A 343 6.37 1.38 -4.33
N LEU A 344 5.06 1.33 -4.20
CA LEU A 344 4.16 1.02 -5.31
C LEU A 344 4.40 2.03 -6.47
N ASN A 345 4.64 1.50 -7.67
CA ASN A 345 4.90 2.32 -8.86
C ASN A 345 3.60 2.87 -9.45
N ASN A 346 3.69 4.04 -10.11
CA ASN A 346 2.57 4.66 -10.84
C ASN A 346 1.31 4.96 -10.01
N VAL A 347 1.45 5.17 -8.70
CA VAL A 347 0.34 5.53 -7.80
C VAL A 347 0.01 7.02 -7.92
N LYS A 348 -1.29 7.37 -8.05
CA LYS A 348 -1.80 8.75 -8.00
C LYS A 348 -1.76 9.32 -6.60
N GLY A 349 -2.15 8.49 -5.63
CA GLY A 349 -2.23 8.81 -4.22
C GLY A 349 -2.91 7.70 -3.43
N TYR A 350 -3.05 7.94 -2.14
CA TYR A 350 -3.47 6.98 -1.14
C TYR A 350 -4.70 7.51 -0.41
N PHE A 351 -5.78 6.73 -0.40
CA PHE A 351 -6.91 6.95 0.47
C PHE A 351 -6.70 6.20 1.77
N LEU A 352 -7.01 6.84 2.90
CA LEU A 352 -7.25 6.16 4.15
C LEU A 352 -8.74 6.20 4.46
N VAL A 353 -9.30 5.07 4.88
CA VAL A 353 -10.69 4.92 5.32
C VAL A 353 -10.74 4.04 6.57
N ALA A 354 -11.49 4.44 7.59
CA ALA A 354 -11.77 3.59 8.74
C ALA A 354 -12.72 2.43 8.38
N ASP A 355 -12.65 1.33 9.11
CA ASP A 355 -13.43 0.10 8.89
C ASP A 355 -14.95 0.29 9.05
N ASP A 356 -15.38 1.34 9.74
CA ASP A 356 -16.76 1.77 9.87
C ASP A 356 -17.09 3.06 9.11
N THR A 357 -16.34 3.35 8.04
CA THR A 357 -16.61 4.47 7.12
C THR A 357 -17.01 3.97 5.73
N ILE A 358 -18.13 4.47 5.21
CA ILE A 358 -18.57 4.18 3.83
C ILE A 358 -18.13 5.30 2.91
N PHE A 359 -17.30 4.99 1.91
CA PHE A 359 -16.83 5.88 0.87
C PHE A 359 -17.73 5.80 -0.37
N ASN A 360 -18.38 6.90 -0.72
CA ASN A 360 -19.13 7.04 -1.95
C ASN A 360 -18.18 7.36 -3.11
N ILE A 361 -17.67 6.33 -3.76
CA ILE A 361 -16.62 6.41 -4.80
C ILE A 361 -16.99 7.25 -6.03
N TRP A 362 -18.27 7.57 -6.22
CA TRP A 362 -18.76 8.44 -7.29
C TRP A 362 -18.66 9.93 -6.94
N GLN A 363 -18.22 10.31 -5.74
CA GLN A 363 -17.93 11.73 -5.45
C GLN A 363 -16.62 12.17 -6.09
N ARG A 364 -16.66 13.36 -6.71
CA ARG A 364 -15.47 14.01 -7.26
C ARG A 364 -14.52 14.46 -6.14
N ILE A 365 -13.24 14.16 -6.31
CA ILE A 365 -12.12 14.57 -5.47
C ILE A 365 -10.98 14.99 -6.40
N ASP A 366 -10.50 16.23 -6.28
CA ASP A 366 -9.28 16.68 -6.98
C ASP A 366 -8.04 15.92 -6.45
N TYR A 367 -7.52 15.00 -7.26
CA TYR A 367 -6.37 14.18 -6.90
C TYR A 367 -5.01 14.88 -6.98
N SER A 368 -4.96 16.16 -7.35
CA SER A 368 -3.73 16.95 -7.31
C SER A 368 -3.44 17.50 -5.90
N ARG A 369 -4.46 17.57 -5.04
CA ARG A 369 -4.41 18.16 -3.70
C ARG A 369 -4.79 17.15 -2.62
N VAL A 370 -4.46 17.47 -1.37
CA VAL A 370 -4.90 16.66 -0.21
C VAL A 370 -6.40 16.82 -0.04
N HIS A 371 -7.11 15.74 0.25
CA HIS A 371 -8.54 15.81 0.60
C HIS A 371 -8.76 15.39 2.04
N HIS A 372 -9.48 16.21 2.80
CA HIS A 372 -9.93 15.87 4.15
C HIS A 372 -11.41 16.22 4.28
N LEU A 373 -12.25 15.35 4.84
CA LEU A 373 -13.71 15.58 4.83
C LEU A 373 -14.12 16.95 5.38
N MET A 374 -13.60 17.32 6.55
CA MET A 374 -13.94 18.58 7.24
C MET A 374 -12.84 19.66 7.19
N GLY A 375 -11.65 19.34 6.70
CA GLY A 375 -10.46 20.18 6.92
C GLY A 375 -10.05 20.31 8.41
N PRO A 376 -9.27 21.34 8.77
CA PRO A 376 -8.90 21.65 10.14
C PRO A 376 -10.01 22.40 10.88
N VAL A 377 -10.47 21.89 12.02
CA VAL A 377 -11.47 22.59 12.85
C VAL A 377 -10.76 23.42 13.91
N ALA A 378 -11.09 24.71 14.00
CA ALA A 378 -10.62 25.61 15.05
C ALA A 378 -11.51 25.48 16.29
N GLU A 379 -11.28 24.47 17.13
CA GLU A 379 -11.94 24.44 18.46
C GLU A 379 -11.16 25.25 19.49
N GLN A 380 -11.91 25.86 20.41
CA GLN A 380 -11.42 26.64 21.55
C GLN A 380 -10.59 25.77 22.51
N HIS A 381 -9.77 26.42 23.34
CA HIS A 381 -8.94 25.78 24.35
C HIS A 381 -9.71 24.76 25.20
N GLY A 382 -9.12 23.60 25.47
CA GLY A 382 -9.65 22.64 26.45
C GLY A 382 -10.23 21.34 25.89
N ASN A 383 -9.93 20.96 24.65
CA ASN A 383 -10.34 19.66 24.12
C ASN A 383 -9.67 18.51 24.92
N ASN A 384 -10.46 17.58 25.46
CA ASN A 384 -9.97 16.50 26.34
C ASN A 384 -8.80 15.69 25.75
N TRP A 385 -8.75 15.59 24.41
CA TRP A 385 -7.69 14.89 23.68
C TRP A 385 -6.30 15.53 23.82
N TRP A 386 -6.23 16.85 24.00
CA TRP A 386 -4.96 17.56 24.21
C TRP A 386 -4.41 17.35 25.62
N ASN A 387 -5.27 17.15 26.62
CA ASN A 387 -4.86 16.98 28.01
C ASN A 387 -4.28 15.58 28.30
N GLY A 388 -4.56 14.59 27.46
CA GLY A 388 -4.04 13.24 27.60
C GLY A 388 -2.58 13.09 27.16
N LYS A 389 -1.99 11.92 27.46
CA LYS A 389 -0.59 11.59 27.11
C LYS A 389 -0.25 11.69 25.62
N HIS A 390 -1.24 11.55 24.75
CA HIS A 390 -1.11 11.61 23.29
C HIS A 390 -1.36 13.01 22.69
N GLY A 391 -1.60 14.01 23.55
CA GLY A 391 -1.83 15.40 23.18
C GLY A 391 -0.61 16.27 23.45
N ILE A 392 -0.71 17.16 24.45
CA ILE A 392 0.35 18.12 24.82
C ILE A 392 1.68 17.42 25.17
N PRO A 393 1.72 16.32 25.96
CA PRO A 393 2.98 15.64 26.25
C PRO A 393 3.67 15.12 24.98
N ALA A 394 2.92 14.45 24.09
CA ALA A 394 3.42 14.00 22.80
C ALA A 394 3.91 15.17 21.92
N ALA A 395 3.16 16.28 21.87
CA ALA A 395 3.57 17.48 21.13
C ALA A 395 4.88 18.08 21.66
N LYS A 396 5.07 18.13 22.99
CA LYS A 396 6.34 18.56 23.59
C LYS A 396 7.49 17.61 23.23
N ASN A 397 7.24 16.30 23.20
CA ASN A 397 8.24 15.32 22.77
C ASN A 397 8.63 15.52 21.30
N ILE A 398 7.66 15.79 20.41
CA ILE A 398 7.94 16.15 19.01
C ILE A 398 8.87 17.36 18.92
N VAL A 399 8.62 18.42 19.69
CA VAL A 399 9.49 19.61 19.73
C VAL A 399 10.92 19.22 20.10
N LEU A 400 11.10 18.37 21.11
CA LEU A 400 12.42 17.89 21.53
C LEU A 400 13.08 17.02 20.47
N THR A 401 12.33 16.09 19.85
CA THR A 401 12.81 15.25 18.76
C THR A 401 13.34 16.12 17.62
N ILE A 402 12.56 17.08 17.15
CA ILE A 402 12.96 17.95 16.03
C ILE A 402 14.19 18.79 16.37
N LYS A 403 14.25 19.38 17.58
CA LYS A 403 15.40 20.22 17.98
C LYS A 403 16.72 19.43 18.06
N ASN A 404 16.65 18.15 18.40
CA ASN A 404 17.82 17.30 18.58
C ASN A 404 18.13 16.42 17.35
N ASN A 405 17.33 16.51 16.29
CA ASN A 405 17.46 15.66 15.11
C ASN A 405 18.43 16.26 14.08
N THR A 406 19.25 15.41 13.47
CA THR A 406 20.23 15.78 12.43
C THR A 406 19.94 15.13 11.07
N ASP A 407 18.81 14.42 10.92
CA ASP A 407 18.42 13.78 9.65
C ASP A 407 17.96 14.85 8.64
N PRO A 408 18.64 14.98 7.49
CA PRO A 408 18.28 15.95 6.45
C PRO A 408 16.85 15.81 5.93
N LYS A 409 16.27 14.60 5.95
CA LYS A 409 14.89 14.36 5.51
C LYS A 409 13.88 14.97 6.48
N ILE A 410 14.10 14.80 7.78
CA ILE A 410 13.26 15.37 8.83
C ILE A 410 13.40 16.89 8.81
N GLU A 411 14.61 17.43 8.67
CA GLU A 411 14.84 18.87 8.54
C GLU A 411 14.08 19.45 7.34
N LYS A 412 14.16 18.79 6.18
CA LYS A 412 13.43 19.21 4.96
C LYS A 412 11.92 19.19 5.17
N ALA A 413 11.38 18.12 5.75
CA ALA A 413 9.95 18.01 6.03
C ALA A 413 9.50 19.08 7.04
N TRP A 414 10.28 19.34 8.08
CA TRP A 414 9.96 20.36 9.08
C TRP A 414 9.99 21.79 8.50
N LYS A 415 10.94 22.09 7.60
CA LYS A 415 10.94 23.36 6.85
C LYS A 415 9.70 23.50 5.97
N GLN A 416 9.30 22.44 5.27
CA GLN A 416 8.07 22.43 4.48
C GLN A 416 6.83 22.62 5.37
N PHE A 417 6.82 22.04 6.58
CA PHE A 417 5.75 22.23 7.57
C PHE A 417 5.65 23.69 8.02
N ASP A 418 6.76 24.31 8.44
CA ASP A 418 6.81 25.73 8.84
C ASP A 418 6.35 26.67 7.70
N GLN A 419 6.88 26.47 6.50
CA GLN A 419 6.49 27.27 5.32
C GLN A 419 5.01 27.07 4.96
N GLY A 420 4.52 25.84 4.98
CA GLY A 420 3.13 25.52 4.69
C GLY A 420 2.17 26.23 5.64
N LEU A 421 2.44 26.19 6.95
CA LEU A 421 1.62 26.90 7.94
C LEU A 421 1.56 28.41 7.69
N LYS A 422 2.66 29.03 7.26
CA LYS A 422 2.72 30.45 6.88
C LYS A 422 1.91 30.73 5.61
N THR A 423 2.16 29.95 4.55
CA THR A 423 1.51 30.09 3.25
C THR A 423 -0.01 30.00 3.34
N TYR A 424 -0.54 29.06 4.14
CA TYR A 424 -1.99 28.83 4.27
C TYR A 424 -2.63 29.56 5.45
N GLY A 425 -1.92 30.49 6.10
CA GLY A 425 -2.50 31.38 7.13
C GLY A 425 -2.79 30.72 8.48
N TYR A 426 -2.13 29.60 8.80
CA TYR A 426 -2.25 28.91 10.10
C TYR A 426 -1.12 29.25 11.09
N MET A 427 -0.16 30.08 10.68
CA MET A 427 0.85 30.65 11.56
C MET A 427 0.44 32.07 11.99
N LYS A 428 0.51 32.37 13.29
CA LYS A 428 0.33 33.74 13.80
C LYS A 428 1.65 34.51 13.71
N ASP A 429 1.59 35.82 13.48
CA ASP A 429 2.77 36.68 13.29
C ASP A 429 3.83 36.57 14.42
N ASN A 430 3.39 36.31 15.66
CA ASN A 430 4.26 36.21 16.84
C ASN A 430 4.53 34.77 17.32
N HIS A 431 4.13 33.74 16.56
CA HIS A 431 4.30 32.35 16.95
C HIS A 431 5.34 31.65 16.07
N THR A 432 6.15 30.79 16.67
CA THR A 432 7.01 29.85 15.95
C THR A 432 6.25 28.58 15.58
N VAL A 433 6.79 27.79 14.65
CA VAL A 433 6.27 26.44 14.34
C VAL A 433 6.24 25.53 15.58
N PHE A 434 7.16 25.71 16.53
CA PHE A 434 7.18 24.99 17.80
C PHE A 434 6.04 25.44 18.73
N ASP A 435 5.65 26.71 18.68
CA ASP A 435 4.48 27.18 19.41
C ASP A 435 3.18 26.64 18.80
N GLU A 436 3.11 26.54 17.46
CA GLU A 436 1.93 25.98 16.79
C GLU A 436 1.76 24.47 17.08
N ILE A 437 2.84 23.67 17.05
CA ILE A 437 2.73 22.23 17.36
C ILE A 437 2.30 22.00 18.82
N ALA A 438 2.81 22.81 19.76
CA ALA A 438 2.52 22.70 21.19
C ALA A 438 1.33 23.56 21.67
N SER A 439 0.62 24.23 20.76
CA SER A 439 -0.43 25.20 21.08
C SER A 439 -1.63 24.65 21.84
N GLY A 440 -1.83 23.33 21.81
CA GLY A 440 -3.05 22.71 22.35
C GLY A 440 -4.29 23.01 21.52
N LYS A 441 -4.12 23.40 20.24
CA LYS A 441 -5.21 23.89 19.38
C LYS A 441 -5.34 23.09 18.10
N GLY A 442 -6.61 22.95 17.70
CA GLY A 442 -7.01 22.32 16.46
C GLY A 442 -7.24 20.82 16.60
N LYS A 443 -8.18 20.32 15.80
CA LYS A 443 -8.52 18.91 15.68
C LYS A 443 -9.12 18.68 14.29
N SER A 444 -8.84 17.53 13.70
CA SER A 444 -9.44 17.07 12.45
C SER A 444 -9.92 15.65 12.65
N ILE A 445 -11.22 15.41 12.49
CA ILE A 445 -11.76 14.05 12.53
C ILE A 445 -11.30 13.35 11.24
N SER A 446 -10.54 12.27 11.37
CA SER A 446 -9.71 11.74 10.27
C SER A 446 -9.98 10.27 9.94
N ASP A 447 -11.25 9.86 9.99
CA ASP A 447 -11.68 8.52 9.53
C ASP A 447 -11.64 8.38 7.98
N PHE A 448 -11.47 9.49 7.25
CA PHE A 448 -11.30 9.49 5.80
C PHE A 448 -10.45 10.67 5.33
N PHE A 449 -9.42 10.38 4.53
CA PHE A 449 -8.66 11.40 3.80
C PHE A 449 -7.90 10.80 2.62
N TYR A 450 -7.46 11.65 1.69
CA TYR A 450 -6.65 11.28 0.54
C TYR A 450 -5.37 12.10 0.47
N ILE A 451 -4.25 11.43 0.22
CA ILE A 451 -2.92 12.02 0.08
C ILE A 451 -2.40 11.76 -1.34
N PRO A 452 -2.17 12.81 -2.16
CA PRO A 452 -1.57 12.64 -3.48
C PRO A 452 -0.11 12.21 -3.37
N THR A 453 0.39 11.50 -4.38
CA THR A 453 1.79 11.04 -4.42
C THR A 453 2.79 12.18 -4.29
N SER A 454 2.46 13.37 -4.83
CA SER A 454 3.26 14.59 -4.68
C SER A 454 3.48 15.03 -3.23
N GLN A 455 2.55 14.72 -2.32
CA GLN A 455 2.63 15.03 -0.89
C GLN A 455 2.99 13.81 -0.03
N SER A 456 3.00 12.61 -0.60
CA SER A 456 3.15 11.35 0.15
C SER A 456 4.48 11.21 0.88
N GLU A 457 5.60 11.67 0.30
CA GLU A 457 6.91 11.62 0.96
C GLU A 457 6.97 12.58 2.16
N TYR A 458 6.48 13.81 1.96
CA TYR A 458 6.38 14.80 3.03
C TYR A 458 5.48 14.31 4.17
N TYR A 459 4.30 13.80 3.83
CA TYR A 459 3.39 13.16 4.78
C TYR A 459 4.10 12.03 5.55
N ALA A 460 4.77 11.11 4.85
CA ALA A 460 5.38 9.94 5.46
C ALA A 460 6.45 10.31 6.50
N VAL A 461 7.33 11.25 6.16
CA VAL A 461 8.39 11.72 7.08
C VAL A 461 7.78 12.42 8.30
N LEU A 462 6.85 13.36 8.08
CA LEU A 462 6.24 14.12 9.18
C LEU A 462 5.43 13.21 10.12
N MET A 463 4.59 12.35 9.55
CA MET A 463 3.75 11.44 10.32
C MET A 463 4.55 10.38 11.06
N ARG A 464 5.71 9.98 10.56
CA ARG A 464 6.59 9.06 11.29
C ARG A 464 7.13 9.68 12.57
N VAL A 465 7.56 10.96 12.51
CA VAL A 465 7.95 11.72 13.71
C VAL A 465 6.80 11.82 14.69
N PHE A 466 5.58 12.08 14.21
CA PHE A 466 4.39 12.17 15.07
C PHE A 466 4.04 10.82 15.71
N TYR A 467 4.15 9.73 14.95
CA TYR A 467 3.88 8.37 15.40
C TYR A 467 4.86 7.92 16.48
N GLU A 468 6.17 8.11 16.26
CA GLU A 468 7.22 7.76 17.22
C GLU A 468 7.09 8.51 18.55
N ASN A 469 6.48 9.70 18.51
CA ASN A 469 6.17 10.50 19.70
C ASN A 469 4.75 10.27 20.24
N LEU A 470 4.03 9.25 19.75
CA LEU A 470 2.70 8.84 20.20
C LEU A 470 1.65 9.95 20.10
N PHE A 471 1.72 10.78 19.05
CA PHE A 471 0.80 11.88 18.82
C PHE A 471 -0.50 11.38 18.17
N PHE A 472 -1.64 11.75 18.76
CA PHE A 472 -2.95 11.22 18.40
C PHE A 472 -3.39 11.60 16.96
N LEU A 473 -3.98 10.64 16.23
CA LEU A 473 -4.47 10.74 14.85
C LEU A 473 -5.10 12.08 14.50
N GLU A 474 -6.14 12.48 15.24
CA GLU A 474 -6.93 13.67 14.92
C GLU A 474 -6.16 14.98 15.17
N LEU A 475 -5.07 14.93 15.94
CA LEU A 475 -4.16 16.06 16.16
C LEU A 475 -3.05 16.06 15.11
N ALA A 476 -2.45 14.89 14.84
CA ALA A 476 -1.41 14.69 13.84
C ALA A 476 -1.89 15.12 12.44
N VAL A 477 -3.03 14.59 11.99
CA VAL A 477 -3.61 14.93 10.69
C VAL A 477 -4.05 16.38 10.64
N ASN A 478 -4.55 16.96 11.74
CA ASN A 478 -4.88 18.39 11.78
C ASN A 478 -3.66 19.26 11.46
N LYS A 479 -2.50 18.96 12.07
CA LYS A 479 -1.28 19.72 11.83
C LYS A 479 -0.84 19.60 10.37
N PHE A 480 -0.82 18.39 9.82
CA PHE A 480 -0.48 18.18 8.40
C PHE A 480 -1.44 18.88 7.43
N VAL A 481 -2.76 18.79 7.64
CA VAL A 481 -3.73 19.43 6.73
C VAL A 481 -3.57 20.96 6.73
N LYS A 482 -3.21 21.56 7.86
CA LYS A 482 -2.89 23.00 7.94
C LYS A 482 -1.63 23.41 7.15
N SER A 483 -0.72 22.48 6.87
CA SER A 483 0.56 22.79 6.21
C SER A 483 0.58 22.47 4.71
N VAL A 484 -0.55 22.06 4.13
CA VAL A 484 -0.66 21.66 2.72
C VAL A 484 -1.86 22.29 2.05
N ASP A 485 -1.77 22.41 0.72
CA ASP A 485 -2.92 22.71 -0.11
C ASP A 485 -3.91 21.55 -0.01
N HIS A 486 -5.09 21.85 0.54
CA HIS A 486 -6.12 20.87 0.78
C HIS A 486 -7.49 21.38 0.34
N GLN A 487 -8.33 20.41 0.00
CA GLN A 487 -9.74 20.60 -0.28
C GLN A 487 -10.60 19.88 0.75
N VAL A 488 -11.85 20.34 0.88
CA VAL A 488 -12.83 19.77 1.83
C VAL A 488 -14.12 19.33 1.14
N ALA A 489 -14.79 18.35 1.74
CA ALA A 489 -16.07 17.85 1.26
C ALA A 489 -17.21 18.85 1.60
N ARG A 490 -18.09 19.13 0.63
CA ARG A 490 -19.21 20.07 0.80
C ARG A 490 -20.12 19.72 1.99
N LYS A 491 -20.33 18.43 2.23
CA LYS A 491 -21.10 17.89 3.37
C LYS A 491 -20.23 17.26 4.46
N GLY A 492 -18.93 17.60 4.52
CA GLY A 492 -17.97 17.00 5.45
C GLY A 492 -18.40 17.01 6.92
N ARG A 493 -18.95 18.14 7.42
CA ARG A 493 -19.45 18.21 8.81
C ARG A 493 -20.63 17.27 9.08
N ARG A 494 -21.46 16.98 8.06
CA ARG A 494 -22.61 16.08 8.16
C ARG A 494 -22.24 14.61 7.92
N ALA A 495 -21.01 14.34 7.50
CA ALA A 495 -20.50 12.98 7.31
C ALA A 495 -20.33 12.24 8.65
N TYR A 496 -20.16 12.98 9.75
CA TYR A 496 -19.88 12.43 11.07
C TYR A 496 -21.10 12.49 11.99
N LEU A 497 -21.66 11.32 12.33
CA LEU A 497 -22.89 11.20 13.13
C LEU A 497 -22.60 11.09 14.63
N TRP A 498 -22.07 12.15 15.24
CA TRP A 498 -21.91 12.21 16.69
C TRP A 498 -23.29 12.30 17.37
N GLY A 499 -23.59 11.35 18.27
CA GLY A 499 -24.89 11.26 18.98
C GLY A 499 -26.03 10.56 18.24
N ASN A 500 -26.01 10.52 16.90
CA ASN A 500 -27.07 9.88 16.07
C ASN A 500 -26.62 8.59 15.38
N ARG A 501 -25.62 7.91 15.94
CA ARG A 501 -24.93 6.76 15.34
C ARG A 501 -25.82 5.58 14.97
N ASN A 502 -27.00 5.44 15.57
CA ASN A 502 -27.93 4.34 15.27
C ASN A 502 -28.91 4.65 14.13
N ASN A 503 -28.97 5.90 13.67
CA ASN A 503 -29.90 6.37 12.64
C ASN A 503 -29.17 6.68 11.32
N TRP A 504 -28.01 6.07 11.09
CA TRP A 504 -27.15 6.37 9.95
C TRP A 504 -27.87 6.19 8.60
N ASP A 505 -28.82 5.27 8.52
CA ASP A 505 -29.67 5.00 7.35
C ASP A 505 -30.48 6.24 6.92
N THR A 506 -30.98 7.01 7.88
CA THR A 506 -31.76 8.23 7.63
C THR A 506 -30.93 9.43 7.20
N TYR A 507 -29.66 9.48 7.61
CA TYR A 507 -28.75 10.57 7.28
C TYR A 507 -27.90 10.27 6.04
N TYR A 508 -27.73 8.98 5.70
CA TYR A 508 -26.93 8.56 4.56
C TYR A 508 -27.47 9.20 3.29
N SER A 509 -26.54 9.73 2.48
CA SER A 509 -26.90 10.49 1.30
C SER A 509 -25.85 10.30 0.23
N LYS A 510 -26.31 10.05 -1.01
CA LYS A 510 -25.46 10.00 -2.20
C LYS A 510 -24.62 11.25 -2.44
N GLN A 511 -24.96 12.39 -1.81
CA GLN A 511 -24.25 13.68 -1.91
C GLN A 511 -23.06 13.82 -0.95
N MET A 512 -22.79 12.83 -0.11
CA MET A 512 -21.64 12.84 0.81
C MET A 512 -20.45 12.11 0.18
N VAL A 513 -19.22 12.57 0.47
CA VAL A 513 -17.98 11.86 0.08
C VAL A 513 -17.86 10.57 0.87
N ALA A 514 -17.97 10.65 2.19
CA ALA A 514 -18.07 9.47 3.02
C ALA A 514 -19.04 9.71 4.19
N MET A 515 -19.37 8.66 4.91
CA MET A 515 -20.16 8.72 6.15
C MET A 515 -19.54 7.82 7.23
N HIS A 516 -19.45 8.35 8.44
CA HIS A 516 -18.95 7.66 9.63
C HIS A 516 -19.85 7.97 10.85
N PRO A 517 -20.14 7.00 11.73
CA PRO A 517 -19.88 5.57 11.60
C PRO A 517 -21.04 4.80 10.95
N ILE A 518 -20.70 3.77 10.19
CA ILE A 518 -21.57 2.68 9.74
C ILE A 518 -20.83 1.37 10.02
N LYS A 519 -21.10 0.76 11.18
CA LYS A 519 -20.32 -0.37 11.70
C LYS A 519 -20.71 -1.68 11.04
N THR A 520 -19.78 -2.28 10.30
CA THR A 520 -19.98 -3.57 9.61
C THR A 520 -20.39 -4.70 10.56
N SER A 521 -19.92 -4.70 11.81
CA SER A 521 -20.32 -5.67 12.84
C SER A 521 -21.81 -5.69 13.15
N GLN A 522 -22.56 -4.62 12.84
CA GLN A 522 -24.01 -4.59 12.98
C GLN A 522 -24.74 -5.46 11.94
N PHE A 523 -24.06 -5.83 10.85
CA PHE A 523 -24.64 -6.53 9.71
C PHE A 523 -24.28 -8.02 9.66
N GLN A 524 -23.45 -8.50 10.59
CA GLN A 524 -22.98 -9.88 10.63
C GLN A 524 -24.12 -10.91 10.66
N LYS A 525 -25.25 -10.59 11.29
CA LYS A 525 -26.43 -11.44 11.34
C LYS A 525 -27.54 -10.85 10.47
N THR A 526 -28.41 -11.73 9.96
CA THR A 526 -29.67 -11.33 9.31
C THR A 526 -30.54 -10.59 10.32
N ASN A 527 -30.59 -9.26 10.21
CA ASN A 527 -31.30 -8.38 11.14
C ASN A 527 -31.76 -7.10 10.43
N GLU A 528 -32.52 -6.27 11.15
CA GLU A 528 -33.03 -4.99 10.63
C GLU A 528 -31.93 -3.99 10.24
N ASN A 529 -30.77 -4.00 10.91
CA ASN A 529 -29.66 -3.12 10.54
C ASN A 529 -29.04 -3.51 9.19
N ARG A 530 -28.89 -4.81 8.91
CA ARG A 530 -28.47 -5.32 7.60
C ARG A 530 -29.51 -4.97 6.53
N LYS A 531 -30.80 -5.13 6.83
CA LYS A 531 -31.90 -4.75 5.92
C LYS A 531 -31.88 -3.25 5.59
N LYS A 532 -31.68 -2.39 6.60
CA LYS A 532 -31.48 -0.94 6.43
C LYS A 532 -30.26 -0.63 5.58
N TYR A 533 -29.17 -1.37 5.73
CA TYR A 533 -27.94 -1.16 4.96
C TYR A 533 -28.15 -1.48 3.48
N CYS A 534 -28.87 -2.57 3.22
CA CYS A 534 -29.34 -2.92 1.89
C CYS A 534 -30.22 -1.82 1.28
N GLY A 535 -31.21 -1.32 2.03
CA GLY A 535 -32.15 -0.30 1.56
C GLY A 535 -31.62 1.13 1.47
N SER A 536 -30.42 1.40 1.98
CA SER A 536 -29.82 2.73 1.95
C SER A 536 -28.52 2.73 1.15
N VAL A 537 -27.46 2.15 1.70
CA VAL A 537 -26.11 2.15 1.12
C VAL A 537 -26.05 1.32 -0.15
N LEU A 538 -26.47 0.06 -0.11
CA LEU A 538 -26.37 -0.83 -1.28
C LEU A 538 -27.38 -0.47 -2.36
N GLN A 539 -28.59 -0.02 -2.00
CA GLN A 539 -29.54 0.52 -2.98
C GLN A 539 -28.94 1.73 -3.72
N THR A 540 -28.35 2.67 -2.98
CA THR A 540 -27.69 3.84 -3.58
C THR A 540 -26.53 3.44 -4.49
N TRP A 541 -25.72 2.45 -4.08
CA TRP A 541 -24.68 1.87 -4.92
C TRP A 541 -25.24 1.26 -6.20
N SER A 542 -26.30 0.46 -6.08
CA SER A 542 -26.99 -0.16 -7.21
C SER A 542 -27.46 0.89 -8.21
N ASP A 543 -28.17 1.90 -7.72
CA ASP A 543 -28.77 2.96 -8.54
C ASP A 543 -27.70 3.79 -9.28
N ILE A 544 -26.58 4.11 -8.61
CA ILE A 544 -25.57 5.01 -9.17
C ILE A 544 -24.56 4.27 -10.04
N ILE A 545 -24.04 3.14 -9.56
CA ILE A 545 -22.97 2.41 -10.24
C ILE A 545 -23.54 1.51 -11.35
N PHE A 546 -24.67 0.85 -11.12
CA PHE A 546 -25.22 -0.15 -12.04
C PHE A 546 -26.48 0.32 -12.77
N GLY A 547 -27.22 1.29 -12.20
CA GLY A 547 -28.48 1.84 -12.72
C GLY A 547 -28.38 2.78 -13.92
N GLY A 548 -27.18 2.96 -14.50
CA GLY A 548 -27.02 3.61 -15.80
C GLY A 548 -26.27 4.95 -15.83
N SER A 549 -25.35 5.18 -14.88
CA SER A 549 -24.32 6.24 -14.92
C SER A 549 -24.86 7.66 -15.11
N GLN A 550 -25.33 8.27 -14.01
CA GLN A 550 -25.37 9.73 -13.95
C GLN A 550 -23.97 10.24 -13.56
N ASN A 551 -23.43 11.20 -14.32
CA ASN A 551 -22.33 12.03 -13.83
C ASN A 551 -22.81 12.77 -12.58
N PHE A 552 -22.60 12.15 -11.42
CA PHE A 552 -23.04 12.67 -10.14
C PHE A 552 -22.01 13.68 -9.63
N THR A 553 -22.16 14.93 -10.03
CA THR A 553 -21.25 16.01 -9.62
C THR A 553 -21.97 16.96 -8.68
N VAL A 554 -21.57 16.95 -7.40
CA VAL A 554 -22.08 17.89 -6.38
C VAL A 554 -21.13 19.07 -6.15
N LYS A 555 -19.85 18.90 -6.56
CA LYS A 555 -18.79 19.90 -6.47
C LYS A 555 -17.80 19.73 -7.65
N ALA A 556 -17.41 20.82 -8.31
CA ALA A 556 -16.36 20.87 -9.33
C ALA A 556 -14.96 21.08 -8.71
N ASP A 557 -13.87 20.90 -9.48
CA ASP A 557 -12.49 21.05 -8.94
C ASP A 557 -12.15 22.51 -8.61
N ASP A 558 -12.80 23.44 -9.31
CA ASP A 558 -12.69 24.89 -9.17
C ASP A 558 -13.73 25.50 -8.21
N ASP A 559 -14.65 24.68 -7.68
CA ASP A 559 -15.59 25.17 -6.67
C ASP A 559 -14.83 25.60 -5.42
N PRO A 560 -15.12 26.80 -4.87
CA PRO A 560 -14.43 27.29 -3.69
C PRO A 560 -14.58 26.28 -2.55
N ASP A 561 -13.44 25.90 -1.98
CA ASP A 561 -13.40 25.18 -0.72
C ASP A 561 -14.13 26.03 0.32
N ARG A 562 -15.04 25.43 1.09
CA ARG A 562 -15.66 26.16 2.19
C ARG A 562 -14.54 26.64 3.09
N THR A 563 -14.42 27.95 3.26
CA THR A 563 -13.63 28.53 4.34
C THR A 563 -14.17 27.96 5.65
N VAL A 564 -13.27 27.54 6.51
CA VAL A 564 -13.60 27.05 7.85
C VAL A 564 -14.22 28.24 8.61
N GLU A 565 -15.54 28.39 8.55
CA GLU A 565 -16.32 29.18 9.53
C GLU A 565 -16.61 28.35 10.77
#